data_AF-A0A847F074-F1
#
_entry.id   AF-A0A847F074-F1
#
_cell.length_a   1.000
_cell.length_b   1.000
_cell.length_c   1.000
_cell.angle_alpha   90.00
_cell.angle_beta   90.00
_cell.angle_gamma   90.00
#
_symmetry.space_group_name_H-M   'P 1'
#
loop_
_entity.id
_entity.type
_entity.pdbx_description
1 polymer ?
#
loop_
_entity_poly.entity_id
_entity_poly.type
_entity_poly.pdbx_seq_one_letter_code
_entity_poly.pdbx_strand_id
1 'polypeptide(L)'
;MTRYCRPMLHTRSSHRIFADRFHFLGRLGASALAIALFVWSEGRALAQDEIVIPLSDFVPSGEETHFFVPFDVPTGIEEIEVRHRSLNPENILDWGLEDPDGFRGWGGGLSEPSIVNAAAASRSYVPGPITPGTWRVVVGKALIVEEPADYELEVILRRSTTLPAQPERRPYREREPLEVGRRWYAGDFHVHSRESGDATPTLDEIAELALARGLDFVVITDHNTHTNLDFFADVEERYPELLFIPGVEFTTYAGHANAIFATEWVDHRIGVEGATIEKAIAAYRDQGAFFSINHPVYELGNMCIGCAWEHQVDPALIDGVEIGS
;
A
#
# COMPACT_ATOMS: atom_id res chain seq x y z
N MET A 1 -30.45 -28.31 -8.35
CA MET A 1 -30.41 -28.67 -9.78
C MET A 1 -28.98 -28.47 -10.23
N THR A 2 -28.20 -29.54 -10.11
CA THR A 2 -26.73 -29.51 -10.04
C THR A 2 -26.19 -30.11 -11.33
N ARG A 3 -25.42 -29.36 -12.12
CA ARG A 3 -24.77 -29.90 -13.33
C ARG A 3 -23.31 -30.22 -13.03
N TYR A 4 -23.02 -31.52 -13.04
CA TYR A 4 -21.72 -32.15 -13.07
C TYR A 4 -20.99 -31.87 -14.40
N CYS A 5 -19.71 -31.50 -14.34
CA CYS A 5 -18.77 -31.65 -15.45
C CYS A 5 -17.73 -32.72 -15.12
N ARG A 6 -17.64 -33.72 -16.01
CA ARG A 6 -16.68 -34.84 -16.00
C ARG A 6 -15.34 -34.41 -16.62
N PRO A 7 -14.20 -34.98 -16.20
CA PRO A 7 -12.94 -34.88 -16.94
C PRO A 7 -12.80 -36.04 -17.94
N MET A 8 -12.29 -35.75 -19.15
CA MET A 8 -11.83 -36.76 -20.11
C MET A 8 -10.30 -36.88 -20.05
N LEU A 9 -9.84 -38.10 -19.79
CA LEU A 9 -8.48 -38.58 -20.00
C LEU A 9 -8.29 -38.99 -21.47
N HIS A 10 -7.18 -38.59 -22.08
CA HIS A 10 -6.63 -39.31 -23.23
C HIS A 10 -5.13 -39.55 -23.13
N THR A 11 -4.77 -40.69 -23.70
CA THR A 11 -3.62 -41.56 -23.46
C THR A 11 -2.38 -41.21 -24.28
N ARG A 12 -1.22 -41.46 -23.65
CA ARG A 12 0.05 -42.04 -24.14
C ARG A 12 0.41 -41.92 -25.63
N SER A 13 1.64 -41.49 -25.89
CA SER A 13 2.53 -42.14 -26.86
C SER A 13 3.99 -41.93 -26.51
N SER A 14 4.74 -43.03 -26.56
CA SER A 14 6.16 -43.20 -26.25
C SER A 14 6.99 -43.22 -27.52
N HIS A 15 8.19 -42.62 -27.53
CA HIS A 15 9.30 -43.12 -28.36
C HIS A 15 10.67 -42.89 -27.71
N ARG A 16 11.58 -43.78 -28.09
CA ARG A 16 12.79 -44.26 -27.43
C ARG A 16 14.01 -43.88 -28.28
N ILE A 17 15.15 -43.68 -27.60
CA ILE A 17 16.52 -44.06 -28.00
C ILE A 17 17.18 -43.24 -29.13
N PHE A 18 18.32 -42.60 -28.82
CA PHE A 18 19.64 -43.04 -29.33
C PHE A 18 20.77 -42.45 -28.48
N ALA A 19 21.59 -43.34 -27.94
CA ALA A 19 22.90 -43.05 -27.39
C ALA A 19 23.92 -43.28 -28.51
N ASP A 20 24.99 -42.49 -28.56
CA ASP A 20 26.26 -43.01 -29.05
C ASP A 20 27.46 -42.35 -28.38
N ARG A 21 28.39 -43.23 -28.00
CA ARG A 21 29.68 -42.98 -27.39
C ARG A 21 30.72 -42.78 -28.49
N PHE A 22 31.72 -41.93 -28.25
CA PHE A 22 33.08 -42.21 -28.72
C PHE A 22 34.11 -41.85 -27.64
N HIS A 23 34.89 -42.86 -27.26
CA HIS A 23 36.13 -42.76 -26.50
C HIS A 23 37.27 -42.31 -27.42
N PHE A 24 38.19 -41.48 -26.92
CA PHE A 24 39.63 -41.71 -27.17
C PHE A 24 40.50 -41.12 -26.04
N LEU A 25 41.43 -41.94 -25.56
CA LEU A 25 42.46 -41.62 -24.56
C LEU A 25 43.60 -40.79 -25.18
N GLY A 26 44.26 -39.95 -24.38
CA GLY A 26 45.56 -39.38 -24.77
C GLY A 26 46.24 -38.44 -23.78
N ARG A 27 46.91 -39.01 -22.78
CA ARG A 27 48.20 -38.59 -22.15
C ARG A 27 48.43 -37.16 -21.60
N LEU A 28 48.67 -37.15 -20.29
CA LEU A 28 49.60 -36.35 -19.46
C LEU A 28 50.60 -35.41 -20.18
N GLY A 29 50.65 -34.16 -19.71
CA GLY A 29 51.73 -33.19 -19.94
C GLY A 29 51.61 -32.01 -18.95
N ALA A 30 52.72 -31.68 -18.29
CA ALA A 30 52.79 -30.86 -17.09
C ALA A 30 52.76 -29.33 -17.34
N SER A 31 52.33 -28.62 -16.29
CA SER A 31 52.79 -27.29 -15.84
C SER A 31 52.61 -26.07 -16.77
N ALA A 32 51.65 -25.21 -16.43
CA ALA A 32 51.85 -23.75 -16.42
C ALA A 32 50.84 -23.10 -15.46
N LEU A 33 51.35 -22.58 -14.35
CA LEU A 33 50.62 -21.77 -13.38
C LEU A 33 50.34 -20.40 -14.04
N ALA A 34 49.17 -20.23 -14.63
CA ALA A 34 48.68 -18.93 -15.03
C ALA A 34 48.00 -18.29 -13.82
N ILE A 35 48.71 -17.38 -13.14
CA ILE A 35 48.11 -16.44 -12.20
C ILE A 35 47.23 -15.52 -13.04
N ALA A 36 45.93 -15.84 -13.12
CA ALA A 36 44.93 -14.88 -13.53
C ALA A 36 44.87 -13.82 -12.41
N LEU A 37 45.53 -12.69 -12.65
CA LEU A 37 45.21 -11.43 -11.98
C LEU A 37 43.76 -11.11 -12.33
N PHE A 38 42.83 -11.58 -11.50
CA PHE A 38 41.52 -10.96 -11.43
C PHE A 38 41.76 -9.54 -10.91
N VAL A 39 41.80 -8.60 -11.84
CA VAL A 39 41.50 -7.20 -11.54
C VAL A 39 40.12 -7.24 -10.90
N TRP A 40 40.08 -7.08 -9.58
CA TRP A 40 38.86 -6.69 -8.90
C TRP A 40 38.46 -5.36 -9.53
N SER A 41 37.46 -5.38 -10.40
CA SER A 41 36.82 -4.15 -10.84
C SER A 41 36.21 -3.53 -9.59
N GLU A 42 36.74 -2.38 -9.21
CA GLU A 42 36.21 -1.50 -8.17
C GLU A 42 34.79 -1.09 -8.54
N GLY A 43 33.81 -1.88 -8.11
CA GLY A 43 32.41 -1.51 -7.98
C GLY A 43 32.11 -1.09 -6.55
N ARG A 44 32.88 -0.16 -5.99
CA ARG A 44 32.64 0.44 -4.67
C ARG A 44 32.83 1.95 -4.76
N ALA A 45 31.85 2.63 -5.36
CA ALA A 45 31.77 4.10 -5.34
C ALA A 45 30.32 4.64 -5.34
N LEU A 46 29.35 3.87 -4.83
CA LEU A 46 28.02 4.38 -4.44
C LEU A 46 27.74 4.18 -2.94
N ALA A 47 28.53 3.35 -2.25
CA ALA A 47 28.32 2.99 -0.85
C ALA A 47 28.74 4.06 0.18
N GLN A 48 29.05 5.30 -0.24
CA GLN A 48 29.46 6.38 0.68
C GLN A 48 28.37 7.43 0.95
N ASP A 49 27.26 7.44 0.20
CA ASP A 49 26.18 8.43 0.34
C ASP A 49 24.90 7.89 0.97
N GLU A 50 24.87 6.60 1.30
CA GLU A 50 23.74 5.92 1.96
C GLU A 50 24.09 5.57 3.41
N ILE A 51 23.16 5.87 4.32
CA ILE A 51 23.19 5.39 5.70
C ILE A 51 22.15 4.27 5.81
N VAL A 52 22.57 3.07 6.16
CA VAL A 52 21.69 1.91 6.32
C VAL A 52 21.53 1.59 7.80
N ILE A 53 20.29 1.52 8.27
CA ILE A 53 19.91 1.26 9.66
C ILE A 53 19.06 -0.01 9.69
N PRO A 54 19.64 -1.16 10.08
CA PRO A 54 18.89 -2.39 10.27
C PRO A 54 18.14 -2.36 11.61
N LEU A 55 16.84 -2.69 11.59
CA LEU A 55 15.93 -2.57 12.74
C LEU A 55 15.06 -3.83 12.91
N SER A 56 15.63 -5.02 12.76
CA SER A 56 14.89 -6.29 12.91
C SER A 56 14.73 -6.68 14.38
N ASP A 57 13.52 -7.10 14.78
CA ASP A 57 13.21 -7.59 16.13
C ASP A 57 11.95 -8.49 16.11
N PHE A 58 11.50 -8.90 17.29
CA PHE A 58 10.21 -9.53 17.50
C PHE A 58 9.09 -8.51 17.61
N VAL A 59 7.91 -8.88 17.11
CA VAL A 59 6.66 -8.15 17.31
C VAL A 59 6.34 -8.14 18.82
N PRO A 60 6.04 -6.98 19.42
CA PRO A 60 5.66 -6.90 20.82
C PRO A 60 4.42 -7.74 21.13
N SER A 61 4.48 -8.54 22.20
CA SER A 61 3.33 -9.32 22.69
C SER A 61 2.21 -8.40 23.18
N GLY A 62 0.97 -8.90 23.15
CA GLY A 62 -0.21 -8.23 23.72
C GLY A 62 -1.17 -7.67 22.66
N GLU A 63 -2.28 -7.14 23.16
CA GLU A 63 -3.48 -6.80 22.37
C GLU A 63 -3.36 -5.49 21.55
N GLU A 64 -2.29 -4.71 21.74
CA GLU A 64 -2.08 -3.49 20.93
C GLU A 64 -1.96 -3.87 19.46
N THR A 65 -2.80 -3.26 18.62
CA THR A 65 -2.88 -3.58 17.19
C THR A 65 -1.73 -2.99 16.38
N HIS A 66 -1.06 -1.95 16.89
CA HIS A 66 0.04 -1.27 16.23
C HIS A 66 1.19 -1.02 17.20
N PHE A 67 2.41 -1.00 16.68
CA PHE A 67 3.60 -0.58 17.41
C PHE A 67 4.52 0.27 16.52
N PHE A 68 5.52 0.89 17.12
CA PHE A 68 6.37 1.88 16.47
C PHE A 68 7.84 1.52 16.59
N VAL A 69 8.57 1.63 15.49
CA VAL A 69 10.02 1.42 15.44
C VAL A 69 10.69 2.76 15.11
N PRO A 70 11.25 3.47 16.11
CA PRO A 70 11.85 4.78 15.89
C PRO A 70 13.22 4.68 15.24
N PHE A 71 13.57 5.69 14.43
CA PHE A 71 14.91 5.88 13.88
C PHE A 71 15.23 7.38 13.72
N ASP A 72 16.51 7.72 13.76
CA ASP A 72 16.96 9.12 13.67
C ASP A 72 17.39 9.48 12.25
N VAL A 73 16.84 10.59 11.75
CA VAL A 73 17.19 11.18 10.45
C VAL A 73 18.09 12.40 10.68
N PRO A 74 19.36 12.36 10.26
CA PRO A 74 20.26 13.50 10.38
C PRO A 74 19.94 14.60 9.36
N THR A 75 20.54 15.76 9.55
CA THR A 75 20.47 16.86 8.57
C THR A 75 21.07 16.47 7.22
N GLY A 76 20.47 16.95 6.13
CA GLY A 76 21.00 16.77 4.77
C GLY A 76 20.65 15.44 4.11
N ILE A 77 19.71 14.68 4.69
CA ILE A 77 19.04 13.58 3.99
C ILE A 77 18.00 14.17 3.04
N GLU A 78 17.98 13.65 1.81
CA GLU A 78 17.06 14.06 0.75
C GLU A 78 16.02 12.98 0.45
N GLU A 79 16.29 11.71 0.78
CA GLU A 79 15.38 10.60 0.55
C GLU A 79 15.50 9.53 1.65
N ILE A 80 14.37 8.93 2.00
CA ILE A 80 14.26 7.81 2.91
C ILE A 80 13.61 6.65 2.16
N GLU A 81 14.23 5.48 2.19
CA GLU A 81 13.63 4.21 1.77
C GLU A 81 13.49 3.29 2.98
N VAL A 82 12.31 2.71 3.18
CA VAL A 82 12.09 1.66 4.19
C VAL A 82 11.75 0.37 3.48
N ARG A 83 12.61 -0.62 3.62
CA ARG A 83 12.32 -1.99 3.23
C ARG A 83 11.82 -2.75 4.44
N HIS A 84 10.75 -3.51 4.25
CA HIS A 84 10.11 -4.25 5.32
C HIS A 84 9.70 -5.62 4.84
N ARG A 85 9.73 -6.59 5.75
CA ARG A 85 9.13 -7.90 5.54
C ARG A 85 8.75 -8.56 6.85
N SER A 86 7.61 -9.25 6.84
CA SER A 86 7.32 -10.29 7.83
C SER A 86 8.23 -11.49 7.54
N LEU A 87 8.85 -12.07 8.58
CA LEU A 87 9.74 -13.22 8.42
C LEU A 87 8.96 -14.54 8.43
N ASN A 88 7.78 -14.56 9.05
CA ASN A 88 6.84 -15.67 8.98
C ASN A 88 5.74 -15.37 7.93
N PRO A 89 5.63 -16.17 6.84
CA PRO A 89 4.63 -15.93 5.80
C PRO A 89 3.17 -16.11 6.25
N GLU A 90 2.93 -16.75 7.39
CA GLU A 90 1.58 -16.88 7.97
C GLU A 90 1.19 -15.64 8.79
N ASN A 91 2.17 -14.84 9.23
CA ASN A 91 1.93 -13.58 9.92
C ASN A 91 1.89 -12.43 8.90
N ILE A 92 0.84 -11.62 8.97
CA ILE A 92 0.63 -10.45 8.11
C ILE A 92 0.88 -9.20 8.96
N LEU A 93 1.89 -8.44 8.56
CA LEU A 93 2.22 -7.15 9.14
C LEU A 93 2.03 -6.07 8.09
N ASP A 94 1.34 -4.99 8.48
CA ASP A 94 1.17 -3.78 7.68
C ASP A 94 2.21 -2.73 8.07
N TRP A 95 2.50 -1.81 7.16
CA TRP A 95 3.62 -0.88 7.31
C TRP A 95 3.20 0.54 6.95
N GLY A 96 3.56 1.48 7.81
CA GLY A 96 3.40 2.91 7.61
C GLY A 96 4.68 3.66 7.96
N LEU A 97 4.66 4.96 7.67
CA LEU A 97 5.74 5.86 8.00
C LEU A 97 5.18 7.12 8.64
N GLU A 98 5.86 7.58 9.68
CA GLU A 98 5.63 8.86 10.30
C GLU A 98 6.93 9.66 10.38
N ASP A 99 6.80 10.93 10.06
CA ASP A 99 7.84 11.93 10.26
C ASP A 99 7.62 12.66 11.61
N PRO A 100 8.47 13.65 11.98
CA PRO A 100 8.32 14.38 13.22
C PRO A 100 7.00 15.17 13.36
N ASP A 101 6.33 15.46 12.25
CA ASP A 101 5.07 16.21 12.20
C ASP A 101 3.84 15.27 12.11
N GLY A 102 4.06 13.97 11.84
CA GLY A 102 3.04 12.93 11.95
C GLY A 102 2.98 12.03 10.72
N PHE A 103 1.77 11.82 10.19
CA PHE A 103 1.52 10.88 9.11
C PHE A 103 2.32 11.19 7.84
N ARG A 104 3.08 10.21 7.36
CA ARG A 104 3.79 10.27 6.07
C ARG A 104 3.21 9.32 5.02
N GLY A 105 2.56 8.25 5.46
CA GLY A 105 1.90 7.29 4.57
C GLY A 105 1.58 5.97 5.26
N TRP A 106 0.67 5.23 4.66
CA TRP A 106 0.26 3.90 5.12
C TRP A 106 0.17 2.97 3.93
N GLY A 107 1.04 1.96 3.89
CA GLY A 107 1.12 0.96 2.84
C GLY A 107 0.60 -0.40 3.28
N GLY A 108 -0.47 -0.45 4.10
CA GLY A 108 -1.07 -1.72 4.51
C GLY A 108 -1.35 -2.64 3.31
N GLY A 109 -0.99 -3.92 3.42
CA GLY A 109 -1.03 -4.88 2.31
C GLY A 109 0.10 -4.81 1.29
N LEU A 110 0.94 -3.76 1.30
CA LEU A 110 2.09 -3.66 0.39
C LEU A 110 3.28 -4.50 0.87
N SER A 111 4.06 -4.98 -0.09
CA SER A 111 5.40 -5.58 0.15
C SER A 111 6.52 -4.78 -0.52
N GLU A 112 6.16 -3.77 -1.31
CA GLU A 112 7.10 -2.86 -1.96
C GLU A 112 7.73 -1.92 -0.90
N PRO A 113 9.01 -1.55 -1.06
CA PRO A 113 9.61 -0.54 -0.19
C PRO A 113 8.86 0.79 -0.25
N SER A 114 8.73 1.45 0.90
CA SER A 114 8.31 2.85 0.91
C SER A 114 9.50 3.73 0.56
N ILE A 115 9.31 4.71 -0.32
CA ILE A 115 10.34 5.67 -0.70
C ILE A 115 9.72 7.06 -0.64
N VAL A 116 10.31 7.97 0.11
CA VAL A 116 9.83 9.36 0.22
C VAL A 116 10.98 10.35 0.07
N ASN A 117 10.75 11.40 -0.72
CA ASN A 117 11.62 12.55 -0.83
C ASN A 117 10.79 13.85 -0.98
N ALA A 118 11.47 14.97 -1.18
CA ALA A 118 10.83 16.28 -1.29
C ALA A 118 9.86 16.42 -2.47
N ALA A 119 10.10 15.73 -3.58
CA ALA A 119 9.39 15.91 -4.84
C ALA A 119 8.65 14.66 -5.33
N ALA A 120 8.80 13.53 -4.66
CA ALA A 120 8.21 12.25 -5.05
C ALA A 120 8.06 11.31 -3.85
N ALA A 121 7.10 10.40 -3.98
CA ALA A 121 6.88 9.30 -3.04
C ALA A 121 6.36 8.06 -3.77
N SER A 122 6.68 6.88 -3.20
CA SER A 122 6.05 5.62 -3.58
C SER A 122 4.54 5.68 -3.31
N ARG A 123 3.78 4.78 -3.95
CA ARG A 123 2.33 4.72 -3.78
C ARG A 123 1.94 4.58 -2.30
N SER A 124 0.83 5.20 -1.91
CA SER A 124 0.33 5.27 -0.53
C SER A 124 1.09 6.20 0.44
N TYR A 125 2.16 6.88 -0.02
CA TYR A 125 2.93 7.86 0.77
C TYR A 125 2.90 9.27 0.18
N VAL A 126 3.03 10.26 1.07
CA VAL A 126 2.98 11.68 0.76
C VAL A 126 4.41 12.21 0.53
N PRO A 127 4.71 12.90 -0.59
CA PRO A 127 6.00 13.57 -0.78
C PRO A 127 6.13 14.82 0.11
N GLY A 128 7.33 15.39 0.22
CA GLY A 128 7.57 16.61 1.00
C GLY A 128 8.91 16.63 1.72
N PRO A 129 9.28 17.77 2.34
CA PRO A 129 10.60 17.96 2.94
C PRO A 129 10.98 16.84 3.92
N ILE A 130 12.24 16.42 3.88
CA ILE A 130 12.77 15.47 4.87
C ILE A 130 13.22 16.24 6.11
N THR A 131 12.36 16.27 7.12
CA THR A 131 12.63 16.94 8.41
C THR A 131 13.62 16.12 9.23
N PRO A 132 14.79 16.67 9.62
CA PRO A 132 15.70 15.99 10.54
C PRO A 132 15.05 15.79 11.91
N GLY A 133 15.26 14.63 12.53
CA GLY A 133 14.64 14.28 13.80
C GLY A 133 14.31 12.80 13.91
N THR A 134 13.51 12.45 14.90
CA THR A 134 13.05 11.08 15.08
C THR A 134 11.84 10.82 14.20
N TRP A 135 11.98 9.83 13.33
CA TRP A 135 10.92 9.26 12.50
C TRP A 135 10.49 7.92 13.10
N ARG A 136 9.33 7.41 12.67
CA ARG A 136 8.82 6.11 13.12
C ARG A 136 8.34 5.29 11.93
N VAL A 137 8.80 4.05 11.84
CA VAL A 137 8.07 3.03 11.07
C VAL A 137 6.90 2.60 11.94
N VAL A 138 5.68 2.68 11.39
CA VAL A 138 4.47 2.20 12.05
C VAL A 138 4.23 0.78 11.56
N VAL A 139 3.98 -0.16 12.48
CA VAL A 139 3.74 -1.56 12.13
C VAL A 139 2.38 -1.98 12.66
N GLY A 140 1.49 -2.43 11.77
CA GLY A 140 0.18 -2.98 12.11
C GLY A 140 0.23 -4.50 12.21
N LYS A 141 -0.38 -5.06 13.25
CA LYS A 141 -0.53 -6.51 13.48
C LYS A 141 -1.79 -7.02 12.79
N ALA A 142 -1.80 -7.01 11.45
CA ALA A 142 -2.99 -7.39 10.67
C ALA A 142 -3.42 -8.83 10.96
N LEU A 143 -2.47 -9.76 11.03
CA LEU A 143 -2.73 -11.14 11.44
C LEU A 143 -1.49 -11.74 12.09
N ILE A 144 -1.63 -12.23 13.33
CA ILE A 144 -0.60 -13.01 14.01
C ILE A 144 -1.14 -14.41 14.24
N VAL A 145 -0.63 -15.38 13.48
CA VAL A 145 -1.01 -16.80 13.57
C VAL A 145 -0.03 -17.56 14.48
N GLU A 146 1.25 -17.20 14.44
CA GLU A 146 2.31 -17.86 15.22
C GLU A 146 3.13 -16.85 16.02
N GLU A 147 3.38 -17.18 17.29
CA GLU A 147 4.23 -16.41 18.20
C GLU A 147 5.52 -17.18 18.58
N PRO A 148 6.66 -16.47 18.76
CA PRO A 148 6.81 -15.04 18.55
C PRO A 148 6.83 -14.69 17.06
N ALA A 149 6.08 -13.65 16.68
CA ALA A 149 6.17 -13.08 15.34
C ALA A 149 7.42 -12.18 15.26
N ASP A 150 8.06 -12.15 14.11
CA ASP A 150 9.30 -11.42 13.87
C ASP A 150 9.27 -10.67 12.53
N TYR A 151 10.04 -9.59 12.49
CA TYR A 151 10.10 -8.72 11.33
C TYR A 151 11.52 -8.30 11.00
N GLU A 152 11.74 -7.94 9.73
CA GLU A 152 12.96 -7.27 9.30
C GLU A 152 12.62 -5.91 8.70
N LEU A 153 13.37 -4.90 9.15
CA LEU A 153 13.34 -3.53 8.66
C LEU A 153 14.74 -3.08 8.27
N GLU A 154 14.85 -2.48 7.10
CA GLU A 154 16.05 -1.77 6.65
C GLU A 154 15.65 -0.35 6.25
N VAL A 155 16.11 0.63 7.03
CA VAL A 155 15.95 2.05 6.70
C VAL A 155 17.20 2.54 5.99
N ILE A 156 17.03 3.11 4.81
CA ILE A 156 18.10 3.63 3.97
C ILE A 156 17.90 5.13 3.81
N LEU A 157 18.86 5.91 4.29
CA LEU A 157 18.85 7.36 4.21
C LEU A 157 19.86 7.82 3.17
N ARG A 158 19.44 8.66 2.22
CA ARG A 158 20.29 9.12 1.11
C ARG A 158 20.43 10.63 1.10
N ARG A 159 21.58 11.11 0.65
CA ARG A 159 21.82 12.53 0.34
C ARG A 159 21.52 12.92 -1.10
N SER A 160 20.90 12.01 -1.85
CA SER A 160 20.46 12.22 -3.23
C SER A 160 19.22 11.38 -3.48
N THR A 161 18.27 11.92 -4.23
CA THR A 161 17.03 11.23 -4.59
C THR A 161 17.27 10.15 -5.65
N THR A 162 16.63 8.99 -5.49
CA THR A 162 16.60 7.91 -6.49
C THR A 162 15.25 7.83 -7.20
N LEU A 163 14.16 8.18 -6.51
CA LEU A 163 12.85 8.26 -7.10
C LEU A 163 12.71 9.56 -7.93
N PRO A 164 12.38 9.48 -9.23
CA PRO A 164 12.25 10.67 -10.07
C PRO A 164 11.10 11.55 -9.59
N ALA A 165 11.20 12.85 -9.81
CA ALA A 165 10.12 13.80 -9.52
C ALA A 165 8.84 13.39 -10.27
N GLN A 166 7.69 13.57 -9.61
CA GLN A 166 6.36 13.21 -10.11
C GLN A 166 5.58 14.50 -10.42
N PRO A 167 5.81 15.17 -11.57
CA PRO A 167 5.16 16.44 -11.90
C PRO A 167 3.63 16.36 -12.02
N GLU A 168 3.10 15.15 -12.21
CA GLU A 168 1.67 14.85 -12.21
C GLU A 168 1.03 15.02 -10.83
N ARG A 169 1.80 14.87 -9.74
CA ARG A 169 1.33 15.15 -8.37
C ARG A 169 1.17 16.66 -8.17
N ARG A 170 -0.05 17.09 -7.89
CA ARG A 170 -0.42 18.49 -7.70
C ARG A 170 -1.37 18.59 -6.52
N PRO A 171 -1.30 19.67 -5.71
CA PRO A 171 -2.24 19.85 -4.62
C PRO A 171 -3.68 19.74 -5.10
N TYR A 172 -4.48 18.94 -4.39
CA TYR A 172 -5.89 18.76 -4.68
C TYR A 172 -6.61 20.11 -4.75
N ARG A 173 -7.54 20.21 -5.70
CA ARG A 173 -8.45 21.33 -5.83
C ARG A 173 -9.84 20.77 -6.01
N GLU A 174 -10.75 21.21 -5.16
CA GLU A 174 -12.15 20.89 -5.32
C GLU A 174 -12.64 21.32 -6.69
N ARG A 175 -13.30 20.40 -7.38
CA ARG A 175 -13.84 20.61 -8.72
C ARG A 175 -15.32 20.98 -8.64
N GLU A 176 -15.71 21.96 -9.44
CA GLU A 176 -17.12 22.32 -9.60
C GLU A 176 -17.94 21.14 -10.16
N PRO A 177 -19.21 20.99 -9.77
CA PRO A 177 -20.08 19.97 -10.32
C PRO A 177 -20.16 20.03 -11.86
N LEU A 178 -20.05 18.87 -12.52
CA LEU A 178 -20.11 18.79 -13.99
C LEU A 178 -21.50 19.13 -14.53
N GLU A 179 -22.52 18.74 -13.78
CA GLU A 179 -23.92 19.06 -14.06
C GLU A 179 -24.63 19.44 -12.77
N VAL A 180 -25.54 20.40 -12.88
CA VAL A 180 -26.38 20.85 -11.77
C VAL A 180 -27.85 20.62 -12.10
N GLY A 181 -28.60 20.05 -11.16
CA GLY A 181 -30.03 19.82 -11.32
C GLY A 181 -30.53 18.56 -10.63
N ARG A 182 -31.85 18.45 -10.54
CA ARG A 182 -32.53 17.29 -9.96
C ARG A 182 -32.65 16.19 -11.01
N ARG A 183 -31.75 15.22 -10.96
CA ARG A 183 -31.82 13.95 -11.68
C ARG A 183 -31.25 12.83 -10.83
N TRP A 184 -31.36 11.59 -11.30
CA TRP A 184 -30.57 10.49 -10.77
C TRP A 184 -29.15 10.59 -11.34
N TYR A 185 -28.17 10.46 -10.46
CA TYR A 185 -26.76 10.34 -10.82
C TYR A 185 -26.31 8.92 -10.48
N ALA A 186 -25.62 8.27 -11.40
CA ALA A 186 -25.03 6.96 -11.19
C ALA A 186 -23.58 7.15 -10.74
N GLY A 187 -23.18 6.52 -9.64
CA GLY A 187 -21.79 6.57 -9.22
C GLY A 187 -21.43 5.39 -8.34
N ASP A 188 -20.13 5.17 -8.23
CA ASP A 188 -19.54 4.16 -7.36
C ASP A 188 -18.90 4.86 -6.15
N PHE A 189 -19.26 4.41 -4.95
CA PHE A 189 -18.89 5.05 -3.69
C PHE A 189 -17.73 4.36 -2.97
N HIS A 190 -17.22 3.26 -3.53
CA HIS A 190 -16.18 2.44 -2.91
C HIS A 190 -15.24 1.90 -3.99
N VAL A 191 -14.23 2.70 -4.35
CA VAL A 191 -13.30 2.38 -5.44
C VAL A 191 -11.86 2.51 -4.96
N HIS A 192 -11.07 1.44 -5.12
CA HIS A 192 -9.64 1.45 -4.84
C HIS A 192 -8.83 1.68 -6.11
N SER A 193 -7.84 2.54 -5.99
CA SER A 193 -6.80 2.80 -6.97
C SER A 193 -5.51 2.08 -6.60
N ARG A 194 -4.51 2.16 -7.47
CA ARG A 194 -3.16 1.66 -7.18
C ARG A 194 -2.51 2.27 -5.93
N GLU A 195 -3.04 3.38 -5.42
CA GLU A 195 -2.58 3.97 -4.16
C GLU A 195 -3.10 3.20 -2.93
N SER A 196 -4.04 2.28 -3.09
CA SER A 196 -4.38 1.26 -2.08
C SER A 196 -3.46 0.04 -2.19
N GLY A 197 -3.14 -0.59 -1.06
CA GLY A 197 -2.20 -1.72 -1.04
C GLY A 197 -2.74 -3.02 -1.64
N ASP A 198 -4.05 -3.15 -1.73
CA ASP A 198 -4.79 -4.32 -2.22
C ASP A 198 -5.25 -4.19 -3.68
N ALA A 199 -4.99 -3.03 -4.31
CA ALA A 199 -5.46 -2.71 -5.65
C ALA A 199 -4.31 -2.33 -6.60
N THR A 200 -4.59 -2.50 -7.89
CA THR A 200 -3.68 -2.24 -9.02
C THR A 200 -4.21 -1.28 -10.09
N PRO A 201 -5.53 -1.03 -10.24
CA PRO A 201 -6.02 -0.11 -11.28
C PRO A 201 -5.46 1.30 -11.18
N THR A 202 -5.11 1.83 -12.34
CA THR A 202 -4.82 3.24 -12.56
C THR A 202 -6.10 4.09 -12.46
N LEU A 203 -5.98 5.38 -12.10
CA LEU A 203 -7.13 6.30 -12.19
C LEU A 203 -7.70 6.38 -13.60
N ASP A 204 -6.84 6.21 -14.62
CA ASP A 204 -7.22 5.98 -16.02
C ASP A 204 -8.15 4.79 -16.24
N GLU A 205 -7.71 3.60 -15.84
CA GLU A 205 -8.49 2.37 -15.99
C GLU A 205 -9.82 2.44 -15.23
N ILE A 206 -9.81 3.09 -14.06
CA ILE A 206 -11.01 3.40 -13.29
C ILE A 206 -11.94 4.32 -14.11
N ALA A 207 -11.40 5.40 -14.68
CA ALA A 207 -12.18 6.34 -15.48
C ALA A 207 -12.81 5.68 -16.70
N GLU A 208 -12.00 4.95 -17.47
CA GLU A 208 -12.42 4.25 -18.67
C GLU A 208 -13.53 3.24 -18.37
N LEU A 209 -13.39 2.48 -17.28
CA LEU A 209 -14.41 1.52 -16.86
C LEU A 209 -15.68 2.24 -16.39
N ALA A 210 -15.57 3.26 -15.55
CA ALA A 210 -16.70 4.03 -15.03
C ALA A 210 -17.54 4.62 -16.17
N LEU A 211 -16.88 5.28 -17.13
CA LEU A 211 -17.52 5.84 -18.31
C LEU A 211 -18.15 4.78 -19.21
N ALA A 212 -17.47 3.64 -19.42
CA ALA A 212 -18.04 2.52 -20.17
C ALA A 212 -19.27 1.90 -19.49
N ARG A 213 -19.43 2.08 -18.17
CA ARG A 213 -20.61 1.66 -17.40
C ARG A 213 -21.66 2.76 -17.25
N GLY A 214 -21.40 3.96 -17.78
CA GLY A 214 -22.33 5.09 -17.70
C GLY A 214 -22.42 5.70 -16.30
N LEU A 215 -21.34 5.63 -15.51
CA LEU A 215 -21.24 6.34 -14.23
C LEU A 215 -20.95 7.84 -14.48
N ASP A 216 -21.58 8.68 -13.67
CA ASP A 216 -21.37 10.13 -13.60
C ASP A 216 -20.17 10.49 -12.69
N PHE A 217 -19.89 9.66 -11.68
CA PHE A 217 -18.80 9.88 -10.73
C PHE A 217 -18.27 8.58 -10.12
N VAL A 218 -17.06 8.67 -9.56
CA VAL A 218 -16.46 7.65 -8.69
C VAL A 218 -15.89 8.31 -7.43
N VAL A 219 -16.02 7.64 -6.29
CA VAL A 219 -15.34 8.03 -5.04
C VAL A 219 -14.12 7.14 -4.88
N ILE A 220 -12.93 7.73 -4.89
CA ILE A 220 -11.69 6.98 -4.65
C ILE A 220 -11.51 6.87 -3.14
N THR A 221 -11.48 5.65 -2.61
CA THR A 221 -11.50 5.33 -1.17
C THR A 221 -10.37 4.37 -0.84
N ASP A 222 -9.13 4.75 -1.15
CA ASP A 222 -7.96 3.92 -0.82
C ASP A 222 -7.82 3.71 0.70
N HIS A 223 -7.29 2.55 1.11
CA HIS A 223 -7.21 2.17 2.52
C HIS A 223 -6.28 3.10 3.31
N ASN A 224 -6.86 3.87 4.25
CA ASN A 224 -6.16 4.72 5.22
C ASN A 224 -5.13 5.68 4.59
N THR A 225 -5.30 6.07 3.33
CA THR A 225 -4.43 7.01 2.63
C THR A 225 -5.25 7.92 1.72
N HIS A 226 -4.81 9.18 1.60
CA HIS A 226 -5.42 10.21 0.74
C HIS A 226 -4.50 10.57 -0.44
N THR A 227 -3.46 9.78 -0.68
CA THR A 227 -2.38 10.11 -1.63
C THR A 227 -2.82 10.11 -3.10
N ASN A 228 -3.94 9.46 -3.42
CA ASN A 228 -4.56 9.55 -4.75
C ASN A 228 -4.97 10.98 -5.13
N LEU A 229 -5.25 11.84 -4.14
CA LEU A 229 -5.72 13.21 -4.36
C LEU A 229 -4.72 14.07 -5.13
N ASP A 230 -3.43 13.80 -4.97
CA ASP A 230 -2.36 14.48 -5.71
C ASP A 230 -2.52 14.34 -7.23
N PHE A 231 -3.20 13.28 -7.69
CA PHE A 231 -3.32 12.96 -9.11
C PHE A 231 -4.66 13.38 -9.71
N PHE A 232 -5.60 13.86 -8.91
CA PHE A 232 -6.95 14.20 -9.37
C PHE A 232 -6.91 15.26 -10.46
N ALA A 233 -6.16 16.35 -10.23
CA ALA A 233 -6.03 17.41 -11.23
C ALA A 233 -5.52 16.88 -12.59
N ASP A 234 -4.62 15.89 -12.60
CA ASP A 234 -4.09 15.30 -13.83
C ASP A 234 -5.11 14.42 -14.54
N VAL A 235 -5.74 13.49 -13.81
CA VAL A 235 -6.71 12.59 -14.42
C VAL A 235 -7.97 13.33 -14.90
N GLU A 236 -8.42 14.37 -14.18
CA GLU A 236 -9.60 15.14 -14.55
C GLU A 236 -9.41 16.00 -15.80
N GLU A 237 -8.18 16.43 -16.12
CA GLU A 237 -7.88 17.08 -17.40
C GLU A 237 -8.03 16.10 -18.57
N ARG A 238 -7.80 14.81 -18.33
CA ARG A 238 -7.83 13.75 -19.35
C ARG A 238 -9.22 13.11 -19.48
N TYR A 239 -10.01 13.11 -18.41
CA TYR A 239 -11.38 12.60 -18.35
C TYR A 239 -12.36 13.67 -17.81
N PRO A 240 -12.56 14.79 -18.54
CA PRO A 240 -13.38 15.90 -18.06
C PRO A 240 -14.87 15.54 -17.91
N GLU A 241 -15.34 14.44 -18.49
CA GLU A 241 -16.71 13.94 -18.36
C GLU A 241 -17.01 13.12 -17.10
N LEU A 242 -15.99 12.69 -16.35
CA LEU A 242 -16.17 11.94 -15.09
C LEU A 242 -15.79 12.82 -13.91
N LEU A 243 -16.59 12.78 -12.85
CA LEU A 243 -16.26 13.45 -11.59
C LEU A 243 -15.54 12.48 -10.66
N PHE A 244 -14.32 12.83 -10.26
CA PHE A 244 -13.62 12.12 -9.18
C PHE A 244 -13.95 12.81 -7.87
N ILE A 245 -14.44 12.02 -6.91
CA ILE A 245 -14.79 12.50 -5.57
C ILE A 245 -13.74 11.96 -4.59
N PRO A 246 -13.16 12.83 -3.74
CA PRO A 246 -12.18 12.40 -2.76
C PRO A 246 -12.83 11.52 -1.69
N GLY A 247 -12.07 10.57 -1.16
CA GLY A 247 -12.51 9.75 -0.05
C GLY A 247 -11.35 8.94 0.53
N VAL A 248 -11.62 8.30 1.65
CA VAL A 248 -10.71 7.35 2.29
C VAL A 248 -11.56 6.18 2.78
N GLU A 249 -11.13 4.96 2.49
CA GLU A 249 -11.65 3.83 3.26
C GLU A 249 -10.89 3.78 4.58
N PHE A 250 -11.59 4.17 5.64
CA PHE A 250 -11.12 4.05 7.00
C PHE A 250 -11.19 2.58 7.42
N THR A 251 -10.02 1.95 7.48
CA THR A 251 -9.86 0.53 7.71
C THR A 251 -9.22 0.28 9.06
N THR A 252 -9.96 -0.41 9.92
CA THR A 252 -9.47 -0.89 11.22
C THR A 252 -9.57 -2.41 11.25
N TYR A 253 -8.90 -3.05 12.21
CA TYR A 253 -9.04 -4.50 12.41
C TYR A 253 -10.39 -4.91 13.07
N ALA A 254 -11.34 -3.98 13.21
CA ALA A 254 -12.64 -4.18 13.85
C ALA A 254 -13.79 -3.46 13.09
N GLY A 255 -13.61 -3.19 11.80
CA GLY A 255 -14.61 -2.59 10.94
C GLY A 255 -14.02 -1.60 9.93
N HIS A 256 -14.72 -1.49 8.80
CA HIS A 256 -14.39 -0.59 7.69
C HIS A 256 -15.51 0.41 7.44
N ALA A 257 -15.14 1.63 7.03
CA ALA A 257 -16.09 2.65 6.62
C ALA A 257 -15.47 3.60 5.60
N ASN A 258 -16.24 4.01 4.60
CA ASN A 258 -15.85 5.10 3.72
C ASN A 258 -16.14 6.45 4.37
N ALA A 259 -15.12 7.30 4.38
CA ALA A 259 -15.25 8.73 4.61
C ALA A 259 -15.29 9.44 3.25
N ILE A 260 -16.49 9.58 2.69
CA ILE A 260 -16.71 10.20 1.37
C ILE A 260 -16.53 11.71 1.53
N PHE A 261 -15.81 12.36 0.62
CA PHE A 261 -15.31 13.74 0.69
C PHE A 261 -14.14 13.98 1.66
N ALA A 262 -13.59 12.93 2.30
CA ALA A 262 -12.38 13.10 3.10
C ALA A 262 -11.19 13.45 2.22
N THR A 263 -10.43 14.47 2.64
CA THR A 263 -9.23 14.94 1.94
C THR A 263 -7.96 14.83 2.77
N GLU A 264 -8.09 14.55 4.07
CA GLU A 264 -6.98 14.46 5.01
C GLU A 264 -7.01 13.11 5.72
N TRP A 265 -5.83 12.64 6.12
CA TRP A 265 -5.70 11.41 6.90
C TRP A 265 -6.31 11.56 8.31
N VAL A 266 -6.92 10.46 8.78
CA VAL A 266 -7.41 10.32 10.15
C VAL A 266 -6.85 9.03 10.74
N ASP A 267 -6.47 9.09 12.01
CA ASP A 267 -5.83 7.97 12.71
C ASP A 267 -6.77 6.77 12.87
N HIS A 268 -6.43 5.66 12.20
CA HIS A 268 -7.18 4.41 12.18
C HIS A 268 -6.74 3.40 13.25
N ARG A 269 -5.70 3.73 14.02
CA ARG A 269 -5.06 2.81 14.98
C ARG A 269 -5.82 2.80 16.30
N ILE A 270 -7.10 2.44 16.25
CA ILE A 270 -8.02 2.51 17.39
C ILE A 270 -7.43 1.78 18.61
N GLY A 271 -7.41 2.48 19.75
CA GLY A 271 -6.83 1.99 21.00
C GLY A 271 -5.34 2.31 21.19
N VAL A 272 -4.64 2.79 20.16
CA VAL A 272 -3.21 3.14 20.21
C VAL A 272 -3.05 4.66 20.26
N GLU A 273 -2.11 5.15 21.08
CA GLU A 273 -1.81 6.58 21.29
C GLU A 273 -3.06 7.49 21.53
N GLY A 274 -4.16 6.91 22.04
CA GLY A 274 -5.40 7.63 22.36
C GLY A 274 -6.37 7.82 21.19
N ALA A 275 -6.14 7.16 20.04
CA ALA A 275 -7.09 7.08 18.94
C ALA A 275 -8.35 6.31 19.36
N THR A 276 -9.53 6.85 19.05
CA THR A 276 -10.82 6.20 19.30
C THR A 276 -11.71 6.34 18.08
N ILE A 277 -12.66 5.43 17.92
CA ILE A 277 -13.57 5.44 16.77
C ILE A 277 -14.40 6.72 16.73
N GLU A 278 -14.81 7.26 17.88
CA GLU A 278 -15.58 8.50 17.96
C GLU A 278 -14.75 9.71 17.55
N LYS A 279 -13.46 9.76 17.92
CA LYS A 279 -12.55 10.81 17.48
C LYS A 279 -12.30 10.73 15.98
N ALA A 280 -12.18 9.52 15.43
CA ALA A 280 -11.99 9.32 14.00
C ALA A 280 -13.23 9.78 13.20
N ILE A 281 -14.43 9.38 13.62
CA ILE A 281 -15.69 9.83 13.00
C ILE A 281 -15.80 11.37 13.10
N ALA A 282 -15.54 11.94 14.28
CA ALA A 282 -15.56 13.39 14.46
C ALA A 282 -14.57 14.11 13.53
N ALA A 283 -13.34 13.62 13.42
CA ALA A 283 -12.31 14.20 12.55
C ALA A 283 -12.72 14.18 11.07
N TYR A 284 -13.34 13.09 10.59
CA TYR A 284 -13.87 13.06 9.23
C TYR A 284 -15.05 14.02 9.04
N ARG A 285 -15.96 14.10 10.02
CA ARG A 285 -17.08 15.06 9.96
C ARG A 285 -16.61 16.52 9.99
N ASP A 286 -15.51 16.82 10.69
CA ASP A 286 -14.88 18.14 10.70
C ASP A 286 -14.31 18.52 9.31
N GLN A 287 -13.96 17.53 8.49
CA GLN A 287 -13.62 17.73 7.06
C GLN A 287 -14.87 17.91 6.17
N GLY A 288 -16.07 17.73 6.71
CA GLY A 288 -17.32 17.70 5.94
C GLY A 288 -17.59 16.34 5.28
N ALA A 289 -16.84 15.30 5.63
CA ALA A 289 -16.99 13.98 5.05
C ALA A 289 -18.26 13.26 5.56
N PHE A 290 -18.83 12.44 4.69
CA PHE A 290 -19.94 11.55 4.98
C PHE A 290 -19.39 10.18 5.39
N PHE A 291 -19.72 9.73 6.60
CA PHE A 291 -19.18 8.49 7.15
C PHE A 291 -20.17 7.33 6.94
N SER A 292 -19.81 6.41 6.04
CA SER A 292 -20.64 5.26 5.64
C SER A 292 -19.96 3.95 6.00
N ILE A 293 -20.63 3.08 6.75
CA ILE A 293 -20.08 1.76 7.10
C ILE A 293 -20.07 0.87 5.85
N ASN A 294 -18.94 0.22 5.61
CA ASN A 294 -18.75 -0.70 4.49
C ASN A 294 -19.10 -2.12 4.92
N HIS A 295 -19.72 -2.88 4.00
CA HIS A 295 -19.98 -4.32 4.09
C HIS A 295 -19.99 -4.93 5.52
N PRO A 296 -20.92 -4.51 6.40
CA PRO A 296 -20.80 -4.67 7.85
C PRO A 296 -20.85 -6.11 8.36
N VAL A 297 -21.24 -7.05 7.48
CA VAL A 297 -21.42 -8.48 7.79
C VAL A 297 -20.41 -9.38 7.06
N TYR A 298 -19.45 -8.80 6.33
CA TYR A 298 -18.49 -9.59 5.57
C TYR A 298 -17.36 -10.11 6.44
N GLU A 299 -17.35 -11.43 6.62
CA GLU A 299 -16.28 -12.20 7.24
C GLU A 299 -15.53 -12.99 6.14
N LEU A 300 -14.68 -12.30 5.36
CA LEU A 300 -13.96 -12.91 4.24
C LEU A 300 -12.59 -13.50 4.62
N GLY A 301 -12.26 -13.55 5.92
CA GLY A 301 -10.98 -14.04 6.43
C GLY A 301 -9.80 -13.22 5.91
N ASN A 302 -8.73 -13.88 5.47
CA ASN A 302 -7.51 -13.20 4.99
C ASN A 302 -7.71 -12.39 3.69
N MET A 303 -8.86 -12.52 3.01
CA MET A 303 -9.18 -11.67 1.85
C MET A 303 -9.67 -10.27 2.25
N CYS A 304 -10.13 -10.11 3.49
CA CYS A 304 -10.65 -8.85 4.02
C CYS A 304 -10.53 -8.91 5.56
N ILE A 305 -9.37 -8.50 6.08
CA ILE A 305 -9.04 -8.59 7.51
C ILE A 305 -9.79 -7.48 8.26
N GLY A 306 -10.60 -7.85 9.26
CA GLY A 306 -11.29 -6.88 10.10
C GLY A 306 -12.51 -6.22 9.46
N CYS A 307 -13.07 -6.80 8.40
CA CYS A 307 -14.13 -6.15 7.63
C CYS A 307 -15.51 -6.11 8.30
N ALA A 308 -15.80 -7.05 9.20
CA ALA A 308 -17.00 -7.01 10.02
C ALA A 308 -16.98 -5.78 10.93
N TRP A 309 -18.08 -5.03 10.96
CA TRP A 309 -18.16 -3.85 11.82
C TRP A 309 -18.45 -4.26 13.27
N GLU A 310 -17.45 -4.12 14.14
CA GLU A 310 -17.52 -4.52 15.55
C GLU A 310 -17.55 -3.32 16.51
N HIS A 311 -17.19 -2.13 16.02
CA HIS A 311 -17.21 -0.89 16.81
C HIS A 311 -18.61 -0.55 17.33
N GLN A 312 -18.68 -0.21 18.62
CA GLN A 312 -19.90 0.30 19.26
C GLN A 312 -19.91 1.82 19.20
N VAL A 313 -20.75 2.39 18.34
CA VAL A 313 -20.87 3.84 18.15
C VAL A 313 -22.34 4.27 18.20
N ASP A 314 -22.59 5.54 18.53
CA ASP A 314 -23.93 6.11 18.42
C ASP A 314 -24.38 6.07 16.95
N PRO A 315 -25.48 5.39 16.59
CA PRO A 315 -25.98 5.33 15.21
C PRO A 315 -26.26 6.71 14.60
N ALA A 316 -26.48 7.75 15.41
CA ALA A 316 -26.67 9.12 14.92
C ALA A 316 -25.39 9.73 14.30
N LEU A 317 -24.23 9.10 14.49
CA LEU A 317 -22.95 9.51 13.90
C LEU A 317 -22.69 8.86 12.54
N ILE A 318 -23.50 7.86 12.15
CA ILE A 318 -23.36 7.11 10.91
C ILE A 318 -24.31 7.69 9.87
N ASP A 319 -23.76 8.12 8.75
CA ASP A 319 -24.54 8.77 7.71
C ASP A 319 -25.08 7.74 6.69
N GLY A 320 -24.39 6.62 6.49
CA GLY A 320 -24.80 5.55 5.58
C GLY A 320 -24.28 4.16 5.95
N VAL A 321 -24.81 3.14 5.29
CA VAL A 321 -24.37 1.75 5.40
C VAL A 321 -24.51 1.09 4.04
N GLU A 322 -23.47 0.35 3.62
CA GLU A 322 -23.51 -0.47 2.42
C GLU A 322 -24.49 -1.66 2.61
N ILE A 323 -25.38 -1.85 1.63
CA ILE A 323 -26.43 -2.89 1.67
C ILE A 323 -26.29 -3.93 0.54
N GLY A 324 -25.25 -3.82 -0.29
CA GLY A 324 -24.96 -4.76 -1.37
C GLY A 324 -23.65 -4.44 -2.09
N SER A 325 -22.88 -5.50 -2.35
CA SER A 325 -21.62 -5.54 -3.12
C SER A 325 -21.70 -6.57 -4.23
#